data_AF-A0A7V8A7Y8-F1
#
_entry.id   AF-A0A7V8A7Y8-F1
#
_cell.length_a   1.000
_cell.length_b   1.000
_cell.length_c   1.000
_cell.angle_alpha   90.00
_cell.angle_beta   90.00
_cell.angle_gamma   90.00
#
_symmetry.space_group_name_H-M   'P 1'
#
loop_
_entity.id
_entity.type
_entity.pdbx_description
1 polymer ?
#
loop_
_entity_poly.entity_id
_entity_poly.type
_entity_poly.pdbx_seq_one_letter_code
_entity_poly.pdbx_strand_id
1 'polypeptide(L)'
;ILAMAPNSQNIPGAAVALVFYRLIYNVVPLFGATIILGLDHAHFIAKPADKAVRHLSNRAEDFAPQIIALLVYAYGFALIAAATLPNVINNHYWASGKYALPIFDVLHGASAAIGMALMVSACGLWREGKSAFYSVLAILVFAFLVTFAGGIIWPALALNLAILALLLFNHDEFNLASALVKKSLGFGWIATMFGSLVAIIWYAYFTYQSVPYSHGIWSEMGANADAARALRALVAATSTFAISSFAIWLFAPQKPVRIEN
;
A
#
# COMPACT_ATOMS: atom_id res chain seq x y z
N ILE A 1 19.33 -28.81 16.30
CA ILE A 1 18.58 -29.54 15.24
C ILE A 1 18.90 -29.02 13.83
N LEU A 2 19.37 -27.77 13.66
CA LEU A 2 19.76 -27.19 12.35
C LEU A 2 21.16 -27.56 11.82
N ALA A 3 21.88 -28.50 12.44
CA ALA A 3 23.24 -28.85 12.02
C ALA A 3 23.34 -30.10 11.11
N MET A 4 22.20 -30.67 10.69
CA MET A 4 22.19 -32.00 10.05
C MET A 4 21.13 -32.15 8.93
N ALA A 5 20.78 -31.07 8.24
CA ALA A 5 19.96 -31.15 7.03
C ALA A 5 20.86 -31.30 5.79
N PRO A 6 20.62 -32.27 4.89
CA PRO A 6 21.47 -32.53 3.73
C PRO A 6 21.40 -31.37 2.72
N ASN A 7 22.57 -31.03 2.15
CA ASN A 7 22.82 -30.01 1.13
C ASN A 7 22.19 -30.34 -0.25
N SER A 8 20.90 -30.68 -0.30
CA SER A 8 20.19 -30.97 -1.56
C SER A 8 18.83 -30.27 -1.70
N GLN A 9 18.44 -29.39 -0.78
CA GLN A 9 17.20 -28.63 -0.94
C GLN A 9 17.48 -27.27 -1.58
N ASN A 10 16.95 -27.12 -2.80
CA ASN A 10 16.90 -25.88 -3.58
C ASN A 10 16.57 -24.67 -2.67
N ILE A 11 17.62 -23.89 -2.38
CA ILE A 11 17.60 -22.63 -1.62
C ILE A 11 16.48 -21.65 -2.05
N PRO A 12 16.04 -21.59 -3.33
CA PRO A 12 14.90 -20.77 -3.75
C PRO A 12 13.58 -21.16 -3.06
N GLY A 13 13.33 -22.45 -2.82
CA GLY A 13 12.06 -22.92 -2.26
C GLY A 13 11.88 -22.55 -0.79
N ALA A 14 12.96 -22.59 -0.01
CA ALA A 14 12.94 -22.21 1.39
C ALA A 14 12.73 -20.69 1.58
N ALA A 15 13.32 -19.87 0.71
CA ALA A 15 13.12 -18.42 0.70
C ALA A 15 11.67 -18.06 0.34
N VAL A 16 11.10 -18.69 -0.70
CA VAL A 16 9.69 -18.52 -1.08
C VAL A 16 8.77 -18.95 0.06
N ALA A 17 9.03 -20.11 0.69
CA ALA A 17 8.25 -20.59 1.84
C ALA A 17 8.33 -19.64 3.05
N LEU A 18 9.48 -19.03 3.31
CA LEU A 18 9.67 -18.04 4.37
C LEU A 18 8.95 -16.72 4.09
N VAL A 19 8.91 -16.28 2.82
CA VAL A 19 8.15 -15.10 2.41
C VAL A 19 6.65 -15.37 2.53
N PHE A 20 6.16 -16.51 2.03
CA PHE A 20 4.77 -16.92 2.22
C PHE A 20 4.41 -17.06 3.69
N TYR A 21 5.29 -17.65 4.49
CA TYR A 21 5.11 -17.72 5.93
C TYR A 21 5.01 -16.31 6.53
N ARG A 22 5.91 -15.39 6.20
CA ARG A 22 5.83 -13.99 6.68
C ARG A 22 4.59 -13.28 6.17
N LEU A 23 4.14 -13.55 4.95
CA LEU A 23 2.98 -12.88 4.36
C LEU A 23 1.71 -13.40 5.02
N ILE A 24 1.54 -14.73 5.13
CA ILE A 24 0.42 -15.34 5.86
C ILE A 24 0.45 -14.89 7.33
N TYR A 25 1.61 -14.98 7.99
CA TYR A 25 1.70 -14.73 9.42
C TYR A 25 1.67 -13.24 9.81
N ASN A 26 1.93 -12.30 8.89
CA ASN A 26 1.77 -10.86 9.18
C ASN A 26 0.46 -10.29 8.61
N VAL A 27 0.03 -10.75 7.44
CA VAL A 27 -1.16 -10.23 6.75
C VAL A 27 -2.44 -10.83 7.34
N VAL A 28 -2.47 -12.14 7.64
CA VAL A 28 -3.67 -12.77 8.24
C VAL A 28 -4.05 -12.15 9.58
N PRO A 29 -3.16 -11.95 10.57
CA PRO A 29 -3.56 -11.29 11.81
C PRO A 29 -3.94 -9.83 11.62
N LEU A 30 -3.36 -9.12 10.62
CA LEU A 30 -3.77 -7.76 10.27
C LEU A 30 -5.22 -7.72 9.74
N PHE A 31 -5.57 -8.65 8.85
CA PHE A 31 -6.96 -8.85 8.38
C PHE A 31 -7.89 -9.31 9.51
N GLY A 32 -7.43 -10.20 10.39
CA GLY A 32 -8.17 -10.65 11.56
C GLY A 32 -8.50 -9.49 12.49
N ALA A 33 -7.52 -8.66 12.81
CA ALA A 33 -7.71 -7.45 13.62
C ALA A 33 -8.66 -6.45 12.95
N THR A 34 -8.55 -6.29 11.62
CA THR A 34 -9.45 -5.43 10.81
C THR A 34 -10.89 -5.92 10.87
N ILE A 35 -11.12 -7.22 10.69
CA ILE A 35 -12.46 -7.83 10.73
C ILE A 35 -13.03 -7.75 12.15
N ILE A 36 -12.24 -8.06 13.17
CA ILE A 36 -12.67 -7.98 14.57
C ILE A 36 -13.07 -6.54 14.93
N LEU A 37 -12.24 -5.55 14.58
CA LEU A 37 -12.56 -4.14 14.84
C LEU A 37 -13.82 -3.68 14.10
N GLY A 38 -14.01 -4.11 12.84
CA GLY A 38 -15.22 -3.78 12.07
C GLY A 38 -16.49 -4.46 12.61
N LEU A 39 -16.39 -5.71 13.06
CA LEU A 39 -17.52 -6.47 13.61
C LEU A 39 -17.90 -6.04 15.03
N ASP A 40 -16.91 -5.67 15.85
CA ASP A 40 -17.16 -5.17 17.20
C ASP A 40 -18.00 -3.89 17.12
N HIS A 41 -17.65 -2.95 16.24
CA HIS A 41 -18.42 -1.72 16.01
C HIS A 41 -19.82 -1.96 15.41
N ALA A 42 -19.98 -2.95 14.52
CA ALA A 42 -21.28 -3.32 13.97
C ALA A 42 -22.25 -3.90 15.03
N HIS A 43 -21.73 -4.56 16.06
CA HIS A 43 -22.53 -5.04 17.20
C HIS A 43 -22.85 -3.95 18.24
N PHE A 44 -22.05 -2.87 18.32
CA PHE A 44 -22.30 -1.74 19.23
C PHE A 44 -23.51 -0.89 18.88
N ILE A 45 -23.83 -0.75 17.59
CA ILE A 45 -24.97 0.07 17.15
C ILE A 45 -26.31 -0.63 17.48
N ALA A 46 -26.30 -1.94 17.76
CA ALA A 46 -27.51 -2.75 17.94
C ALA A 46 -27.91 -3.07 19.39
N LYS A 47 -27.11 -2.73 20.43
CA LYS A 47 -27.48 -3.00 21.83
C LYS A 47 -27.12 -1.87 22.80
N PRO A 48 -28.03 -1.47 23.71
CA PRO A 48 -27.69 -0.59 24.82
C PRO A 48 -26.96 -1.41 25.89
N ALA A 49 -25.62 -1.35 25.94
CA ALA A 49 -24.83 -2.09 26.91
C ALA A 49 -23.76 -1.21 27.60
N ASP A 50 -23.35 -1.69 28.79
CA ASP A 50 -22.88 -0.95 29.96
C ASP A 50 -21.73 0.04 29.81
N LYS A 51 -21.72 1.02 30.72
CA LYS A 51 -20.74 2.12 30.86
C LYS A 51 -19.27 1.70 30.82
N ALA A 52 -18.93 0.46 31.19
CA ALA A 52 -17.56 -0.06 31.12
C ALA A 52 -17.05 -0.23 29.68
N VAL A 53 -17.98 -0.51 28.76
CA VAL A 53 -17.68 -0.76 27.35
C VAL A 53 -17.57 0.54 26.55
N ARG A 54 -18.32 1.56 26.96
CA ARG A 54 -18.23 2.94 26.46
C ARG A 54 -16.85 3.59 26.72
N HIS A 55 -16.13 3.15 27.76
CA HIS A 55 -14.76 3.61 28.03
C HIS A 55 -13.70 2.92 27.16
N LEU A 56 -14.00 1.74 26.61
CA LEU A 56 -13.16 1.07 25.61
C LEU A 56 -13.47 1.59 24.20
N SER A 57 -14.75 1.83 23.85
CA SER A 57 -15.11 2.42 22.53
C SER A 57 -14.55 3.84 22.39
N ASN A 58 -14.70 4.70 23.42
CA ASN A 58 -14.13 6.05 23.36
C ASN A 58 -12.59 6.08 23.17
N ARG A 59 -11.86 5.03 23.58
CA ARG A 59 -10.41 4.93 23.31
C ARG A 59 -10.09 4.29 21.97
N ALA A 60 -10.93 3.37 21.48
CA ALA A 60 -10.75 2.77 20.15
C ALA A 60 -11.08 3.77 19.03
N GLU A 61 -12.11 4.59 19.23
CA GLU A 61 -12.50 5.73 18.36
C GLU A 61 -11.34 6.75 18.21
N ASP A 62 -10.55 6.97 19.27
CA ASP A 62 -9.36 7.84 19.21
C ASP A 62 -8.20 7.28 18.33
N PHE A 63 -8.15 5.95 18.11
CA PHE A 63 -7.05 5.29 17.38
C PHE A 63 -7.46 4.78 15.98
N ALA A 64 -8.75 4.75 15.67
CA ALA A 64 -9.26 4.28 14.38
C ALA A 64 -8.63 4.99 13.16
N PRO A 65 -8.47 6.33 13.13
CA PRO A 65 -7.80 7.02 12.03
C PRO A 65 -6.35 6.57 11.79
N GLN A 66 -5.63 6.27 12.86
CA GLN A 66 -4.22 5.87 12.83
C GLN A 66 -4.07 4.44 12.33
N ILE A 67 -4.95 3.54 12.76
CA ILE A 67 -5.00 2.15 12.28
C ILE A 67 -5.34 2.14 10.79
N ILE A 68 -6.36 2.89 10.35
CA ILE A 68 -6.74 2.95 8.94
C ILE A 68 -5.60 3.54 8.10
N ALA A 69 -4.94 4.60 8.58
CA ALA A 69 -3.76 5.15 7.90
C ALA A 69 -2.63 4.12 7.76
N LEU A 70 -2.37 3.31 8.79
CA LEU A 70 -1.38 2.23 8.71
C LEU A 70 -1.77 1.17 7.68
N LEU A 71 -3.05 0.77 7.64
CA LEU A 71 -3.57 -0.19 6.66
C LEU A 71 -3.45 0.35 5.22
N VAL A 72 -3.79 1.63 5.01
CA VAL A 72 -3.65 2.30 3.71
C VAL A 72 -2.19 2.34 3.27
N TYR A 73 -1.27 2.64 4.20
CA TYR A 73 0.17 2.61 3.93
C TYR A 73 0.66 1.20 3.56
N ALA A 74 0.27 0.20 4.34
CA ALA A 74 0.62 -1.20 4.09
C ALA A 74 0.07 -1.72 2.77
N TYR A 75 -1.17 -1.33 2.42
CA TYR A 75 -1.77 -1.65 1.12
C TYR A 75 -1.03 -0.96 -0.03
N GLY A 76 -0.67 0.31 0.11
CA GLY A 76 0.15 1.01 -0.88
C GLY A 76 1.50 0.33 -1.11
N PHE A 77 2.18 -0.07 -0.04
CA PHE A 77 3.40 -0.87 -0.11
C PHE A 77 3.18 -2.21 -0.82
N ALA A 78 2.08 -2.91 -0.49
CA ALA A 78 1.72 -4.19 -1.11
C ALA A 78 1.45 -4.05 -2.62
N LEU A 79 0.85 -2.95 -3.08
CA LEU A 79 0.64 -2.70 -4.51
C LEU A 79 1.97 -2.51 -5.26
N ILE A 80 2.91 -1.74 -4.71
CA ILE A 80 4.24 -1.57 -5.34
C ILE A 80 5.00 -2.90 -5.35
N ALA A 81 4.93 -3.67 -4.26
CA ALA A 81 5.51 -4.99 -4.19
C ALA A 81 4.89 -5.92 -5.26
N ALA A 82 3.56 -6.01 -5.33
CA ALA A 82 2.87 -6.80 -6.34
C ALA A 82 3.20 -6.35 -7.78
N ALA A 83 3.47 -5.06 -7.99
CA ALA A 83 3.86 -4.51 -9.28
C ALA A 83 5.30 -4.86 -9.69
N THR A 84 6.16 -5.21 -8.73
CA THR A 84 7.59 -5.47 -8.94
C THR A 84 7.95 -6.95 -8.86
N LEU A 85 7.14 -7.75 -8.17
CA LEU A 85 7.36 -9.19 -8.04
C LEU A 85 7.06 -9.94 -9.36
N PRO A 86 7.80 -11.03 -9.66
CA PRO A 86 7.50 -11.90 -10.79
C PRO A 86 6.09 -12.45 -10.68
N ASN A 87 5.37 -12.52 -11.81
CA ASN A 87 4.00 -13.01 -11.85
C ASN A 87 3.97 -14.55 -11.83
N VAL A 88 4.31 -15.15 -10.69
CA VAL A 88 4.28 -16.62 -10.50
C VAL A 88 2.87 -17.19 -10.34
N ILE A 89 1.88 -16.36 -9.98
CA ILE A 89 0.53 -16.81 -9.56
C ILE A 89 -0.55 -16.41 -10.57
N ASN A 90 -0.29 -15.43 -11.45
CA ASN A 90 -1.30 -14.93 -12.37
C ASN A 90 -1.39 -15.80 -13.63
N ASN A 91 -2.43 -16.63 -13.63
CA ASN A 91 -2.89 -17.38 -14.78
C ASN A 91 -3.18 -16.40 -15.92
N HIS A 92 -2.33 -16.37 -16.96
CA HIS A 92 -2.41 -15.47 -18.10
C HIS A 92 -3.65 -15.67 -18.99
N TYR A 93 -4.67 -16.41 -18.52
CA TYR A 93 -5.90 -16.69 -19.23
C TYR A 93 -6.60 -15.40 -19.70
N TRP A 94 -6.55 -14.32 -18.91
CA TRP A 94 -7.11 -13.00 -19.26
C TRP A 94 -6.23 -12.19 -20.23
N ALA A 95 -4.94 -12.52 -20.38
CA ALA A 95 -3.97 -11.76 -21.18
C ALA A 95 -3.65 -12.42 -22.55
N SER A 96 -4.43 -13.42 -22.97
CA SER A 96 -4.19 -14.22 -24.19
C SER A 96 -4.48 -13.48 -25.52
N GLY A 97 -5.07 -12.29 -25.47
CA GLY A 97 -5.28 -11.44 -26.65
C GLY A 97 -4.06 -10.58 -26.98
N LYS A 98 -3.72 -10.41 -28.27
CA LYS A 98 -2.60 -9.56 -28.73
C LYS A 98 -2.62 -8.12 -28.19
N TYR A 99 -3.81 -7.57 -27.87
CA TYR A 99 -3.97 -6.22 -27.31
C TYR A 99 -4.01 -6.18 -25.77
N ALA A 100 -4.09 -7.33 -25.09
CA ALA A 100 -4.22 -7.40 -23.64
C ALA A 100 -2.88 -7.16 -22.93
N LEU A 101 -1.76 -7.54 -23.55
CA LEU A 101 -0.42 -7.47 -22.93
C LEU A 101 0.06 -6.02 -22.67
N PRO A 102 -0.03 -5.06 -23.61
CA PRO A 102 0.38 -3.68 -23.33
C PRO A 102 -0.49 -3.00 -22.27
N ILE A 103 -1.82 -3.24 -22.31
CA ILE A 103 -2.77 -2.68 -21.35
C ILE A 103 -2.46 -3.22 -19.94
N PHE A 104 -2.22 -4.51 -19.83
CA PHE A 104 -1.82 -5.15 -18.57
C PHE A 104 -0.56 -4.52 -18.00
N ASP A 105 0.49 -4.37 -18.81
CA ASP A 105 1.75 -3.75 -18.36
C ASP A 105 1.56 -2.30 -17.90
N VAL A 106 0.72 -1.53 -18.58
CA VAL A 106 0.39 -0.15 -18.20
C VAL A 106 -0.38 -0.10 -16.88
N LEU A 107 -1.37 -0.98 -16.69
CA LEU A 107 -2.12 -1.08 -15.44
C LEU A 107 -1.23 -1.52 -14.27
N HIS A 108 -0.27 -2.41 -14.51
CA HIS A 108 0.73 -2.82 -13.51
C HIS A 108 1.62 -1.65 -13.08
N GLY A 109 2.09 -0.85 -14.05
CA GLY A 109 2.82 0.39 -13.77
C GLY A 109 1.96 1.42 -13.02
N ALA A 110 0.69 1.56 -13.41
CA ALA A 110 -0.26 2.45 -12.73
C ALA A 110 -0.51 2.01 -11.28
N SER A 111 -0.61 0.71 -11.02
CA SER A 111 -0.75 0.15 -9.67
C SER A 111 0.39 0.60 -8.73
N ALA A 112 1.64 0.64 -9.23
CA ALA A 112 2.78 1.13 -8.45
C ALA A 112 2.68 2.63 -8.12
N ALA A 113 2.25 3.46 -9.09
CA ALA A 113 2.03 4.90 -8.86
C ALA A 113 0.91 5.13 -7.83
N ILE A 114 -0.19 4.39 -7.95
CA ILE A 114 -1.32 4.43 -7.00
C ILE A 114 -0.88 3.99 -5.61
N GLY A 115 -0.10 2.91 -5.51
CA GLY A 115 0.45 2.43 -4.24
C GLY A 115 1.29 3.50 -3.54
N MET A 116 2.13 4.20 -4.30
CA MET A 116 2.91 5.32 -3.78
C MET A 116 2.01 6.50 -3.34
N ALA A 117 1.01 6.85 -4.14
CA ALA A 117 0.05 7.91 -3.80
C ALA A 117 -0.75 7.58 -2.52
N LEU A 118 -1.10 6.31 -2.29
CA LEU A 118 -1.72 5.84 -1.05
C LEU A 118 -0.78 5.98 0.14
N MET A 119 0.50 5.60 0.01
CA MET A 119 1.49 5.77 1.08
C MET A 119 1.64 7.25 1.46
N VAL A 120 1.68 8.15 0.48
CA VAL A 120 1.72 9.61 0.72
C VAL A 120 0.45 10.08 1.43
N SER A 121 -0.72 9.66 0.94
CA SER A 121 -2.03 10.08 1.47
C SER A 121 -2.31 9.50 2.86
N ALA A 122 -1.73 8.35 3.21
CA ALA A 122 -1.82 7.74 4.54
C ALA A 122 -1.31 8.68 5.63
N CYS A 123 -0.28 9.48 5.35
CA CYS A 123 0.20 10.46 6.32
C CYS A 123 -0.80 11.60 6.54
N GLY A 124 -1.55 11.99 5.50
CA GLY A 124 -2.65 12.95 5.64
C GLY A 124 -3.80 12.39 6.47
N LEU A 125 -4.09 11.09 6.29
CA LEU A 125 -5.14 10.39 7.03
C LEU A 125 -4.79 10.19 8.51
N TRP A 126 -3.52 9.88 8.82
CA TRP A 126 -3.00 9.78 10.20
C TRP A 126 -3.24 11.05 11.03
N ARG A 127 -3.43 12.19 10.36
CA ARG A 127 -3.51 13.52 10.95
C ARG A 127 -4.90 14.14 10.81
N GLU A 128 -5.89 13.29 10.55
CA GLU A 128 -7.33 13.57 10.59
C GLU A 128 -7.79 14.70 9.67
N GLY A 129 -7.17 14.82 8.49
CA GLY A 129 -7.63 15.78 7.49
C GLY A 129 -8.87 15.30 6.74
N LYS A 130 -10.00 16.01 6.85
CA LYS A 130 -11.20 15.76 6.01
C LYS A 130 -10.87 15.72 4.50
N SER A 131 -9.96 16.57 4.05
CA SER A 131 -9.46 16.54 2.66
C SER A 131 -8.71 15.24 2.34
N ALA A 132 -7.94 14.70 3.28
CA ALA A 132 -7.18 13.47 3.09
C ALA A 132 -8.10 12.25 3.00
N PHE A 133 -9.21 12.24 3.74
CA PHE A 133 -10.24 11.21 3.62
C PHE A 133 -10.76 11.06 2.19
N TYR A 134 -11.22 12.15 1.58
CA TYR A 134 -11.75 12.10 0.21
C TYR A 134 -10.67 11.76 -0.82
N SER A 135 -9.43 12.22 -0.62
CA SER A 135 -8.30 11.82 -1.47
C SER A 135 -8.04 10.32 -1.38
N VAL A 136 -7.94 9.75 -0.16
CA VAL A 136 -7.72 8.31 0.04
C VAL A 136 -8.88 7.50 -0.53
N LEU A 137 -10.12 7.93 -0.33
CA LEU A 137 -11.30 7.27 -0.88
C LEU A 137 -11.24 7.22 -2.42
N ALA A 138 -10.97 8.35 -3.08
CA ALA A 138 -10.86 8.41 -4.52
C ALA A 138 -9.71 7.53 -5.05
N ILE A 139 -8.55 7.56 -4.38
CA ILE A 139 -7.40 6.73 -4.78
C ILE A 139 -7.69 5.24 -4.54
N LEU A 140 -8.36 4.85 -3.47
CA LEU A 140 -8.75 3.45 -3.20
C LEU A 140 -9.72 2.92 -4.25
N VAL A 141 -10.72 3.72 -4.66
CA VAL A 141 -11.64 3.35 -5.74
C VAL A 141 -10.88 3.18 -7.05
N PHE A 142 -9.97 4.09 -7.36
CA PHE A 142 -9.14 3.96 -8.56
C PHE A 142 -8.21 2.74 -8.48
N ALA A 143 -7.63 2.46 -7.31
CA ALA A 143 -6.82 1.28 -7.04
C ALA A 143 -7.61 -0.01 -7.26
N PHE A 144 -8.87 -0.06 -6.83
CA PHE A 144 -9.77 -1.19 -7.06
C PHE A 144 -9.97 -1.42 -8.56
N LEU A 145 -10.31 -0.37 -9.31
CA LEU A 145 -10.53 -0.46 -10.76
C LEU A 145 -9.27 -0.93 -11.50
N VAL A 146 -8.11 -0.37 -11.16
CA VAL A 146 -6.83 -0.75 -11.80
C VAL A 146 -6.43 -2.18 -11.46
N THR A 147 -6.57 -2.60 -10.20
CA THR A 147 -6.23 -3.97 -9.79
C THR A 147 -7.23 -4.98 -10.36
N PHE A 148 -8.50 -4.62 -10.49
CA PHE A 148 -9.51 -5.47 -11.12
C PHE A 148 -9.26 -5.63 -12.63
N ALA A 149 -8.96 -4.52 -13.33
CA ALA A 149 -8.68 -4.53 -14.76
C ALA A 149 -7.33 -5.17 -15.12
N GLY A 150 -6.33 -5.01 -14.25
CA GLY A 150 -4.97 -5.52 -14.42
C GLY A 150 -4.80 -7.00 -14.12
N GLY A 151 -5.88 -7.76 -13.95
CA GLY A 151 -5.85 -9.17 -13.55
C GLY A 151 -6.18 -9.33 -12.08
N ILE A 152 -7.13 -10.21 -11.77
CA ILE A 152 -7.68 -10.36 -10.42
C ILE A 152 -6.62 -10.91 -9.47
N ILE A 153 -6.05 -10.02 -8.64
CA ILE A 153 -5.19 -10.37 -7.51
C ILE A 153 -6.07 -10.43 -6.26
N TRP A 154 -6.67 -11.60 -6.00
CA TRP A 154 -7.65 -11.80 -4.92
C TRP A 154 -7.24 -11.23 -3.56
N PRO A 155 -6.00 -11.44 -3.06
CA PRO A 155 -5.60 -10.90 -1.76
C PRO A 155 -5.54 -9.37 -1.75
N ALA A 156 -5.11 -8.74 -2.85
CA ALA A 156 -5.04 -7.29 -2.95
C ALA A 156 -6.45 -6.66 -3.05
N LEU A 157 -7.36 -7.27 -3.82
CA LEU A 157 -8.75 -6.83 -3.89
C LEU A 157 -9.47 -6.96 -2.54
N ALA A 158 -9.27 -8.07 -1.84
CA ALA A 158 -9.86 -8.29 -0.53
C ALA A 158 -9.35 -7.24 0.49
N LEU A 159 -8.04 -6.93 0.47
CA LEU A 159 -7.48 -5.89 1.34
C LEU A 159 -8.06 -4.51 1.00
N ASN A 160 -8.15 -4.19 -0.29
CA ASN A 160 -8.71 -2.92 -0.75
C ASN A 160 -10.15 -2.74 -0.27
N LEU A 161 -11.01 -3.76 -0.47
CA LEU A 161 -12.41 -3.71 -0.06
C LEU A 161 -12.57 -3.62 1.46
N ALA A 162 -11.73 -4.34 2.22
CA ALA A 162 -11.73 -4.26 3.69
C ALA A 162 -11.38 -2.84 4.17
N ILE A 163 -10.35 -2.22 3.59
CA ILE A 163 -9.96 -0.84 3.92
C ILE A 163 -11.06 0.14 3.50
N LEU A 164 -11.66 -0.04 2.32
CA LEU A 164 -12.75 0.81 1.84
C LEU A 164 -13.96 0.74 2.79
N ALA A 165 -14.33 -0.46 3.23
CA ALA A 165 -15.40 -0.65 4.20
C ALA A 165 -15.07 0.05 5.53
N LEU A 166 -13.89 -0.20 6.10
CA LEU A 166 -13.44 0.47 7.33
C LEU A 166 -13.47 2.00 7.23
N LEU A 167 -13.03 2.54 6.10
CA LEU A 167 -13.00 3.98 5.87
C LEU A 167 -14.43 4.55 5.84
N LEU A 168 -15.37 3.88 5.18
CA LEU A 168 -16.77 4.31 5.11
C LEU A 168 -17.51 4.18 6.45
N PHE A 169 -17.22 3.12 7.22
CA PHE A 169 -17.81 2.96 8.56
C PHE A 169 -17.36 4.04 9.54
N ASN A 170 -16.09 4.44 9.50
CA ASN A 170 -15.53 5.44 10.42
C ASN A 170 -15.55 6.88 9.86
N HIS A 171 -16.38 7.16 8.83
CA HIS A 171 -16.39 8.46 8.16
C HIS A 171 -16.72 9.67 9.07
N ASP A 172 -17.48 9.44 10.15
CA ASP A 172 -17.89 10.48 11.09
C ASP A 172 -16.71 11.03 11.92
N GLU A 173 -15.77 10.17 12.29
CA GLU A 173 -14.55 10.54 13.04
C GLU A 173 -13.67 11.51 12.23
N PHE A 174 -13.55 11.26 10.91
CA PHE A 174 -12.79 12.14 10.01
C PHE A 174 -13.50 13.46 9.69
N ASN A 175 -14.83 13.54 9.87
CA ASN A 175 -15.61 14.76 9.67
C ASN A 175 -15.51 15.73 10.86
N LEU A 176 -15.38 15.22 12.08
CA LEU A 176 -15.31 16.04 13.31
C LEU A 176 -13.95 16.73 13.50
N ALA A 177 -12.86 16.11 13.07
CA ALA A 177 -11.48 16.55 13.32
C ALA A 177 -10.98 17.75 12.48
N SER A 178 -11.86 18.35 11.66
CA SER A 178 -11.53 19.35 10.62
C SER A 178 -10.96 20.69 11.12
N ALA A 179 -10.82 20.94 12.43
CA ALA A 179 -10.52 22.28 12.92
C ALA A 179 -9.03 22.66 13.00
N LEU A 180 -8.08 21.73 13.18
CA LEU A 180 -6.78 22.12 13.75
C LEU A 180 -5.56 21.27 13.34
N VAL A 181 -5.19 21.16 12.06
CA VAL A 181 -3.84 20.63 11.74
C VAL A 181 -3.17 21.30 10.53
N LYS A 182 -2.60 22.50 10.75
CA LYS A 182 -1.52 23.08 9.91
C LYS A 182 -0.15 22.69 10.47
N LYS A 183 0.23 21.42 10.40
CA LYS A 183 1.62 21.03 10.67
C LYS A 183 2.18 20.33 9.43
N SER A 184 3.40 20.65 9.04
CA SER A 184 4.05 20.07 7.86
C SER A 184 4.19 18.54 8.02
N LEU A 185 4.32 17.81 6.92
CA LEU A 185 4.69 16.40 6.95
C LEU A 185 6.00 16.24 7.71
N GLY A 186 5.99 15.39 8.75
CA GLY A 186 7.19 15.14 9.54
C GLY A 186 8.22 14.41 8.69
N PHE A 187 9.50 14.78 8.86
CA PHE A 187 10.64 14.12 8.20
C PHE A 187 10.61 12.58 8.35
N GLY A 188 10.09 12.07 9.46
CA GLY A 188 9.91 10.64 9.70
C GLY A 188 9.06 9.92 8.66
N TRP A 189 8.01 10.55 8.11
CA TRP A 189 7.15 9.94 7.08
C TRP A 189 7.83 9.86 5.71
N ILE A 190 8.61 10.87 5.38
CA ILE A 190 9.44 10.85 4.17
C ILE A 190 10.51 9.76 4.31
N ALA A 191 11.12 9.64 5.48
CA ALA A 191 12.10 8.59 5.76
C ALA A 191 11.52 7.17 5.69
N THR A 192 10.30 6.93 6.18
CA THR A 192 9.63 5.62 6.04
C THR A 192 9.29 5.32 4.59
N MET A 193 8.71 6.26 3.84
CA MET A 193 8.44 6.07 2.41
C MET A 193 9.72 5.77 1.61
N PHE A 194 10.79 6.52 1.89
CA PHE A 194 12.09 6.30 1.27
C PHE A 194 12.65 4.91 1.64
N GLY A 195 12.60 4.52 2.91
CA GLY A 195 13.03 3.20 3.37
C GLY A 195 12.26 2.06 2.70
N SER A 196 10.94 2.21 2.53
CA SER A 196 10.12 1.26 1.79
C SER A 196 10.52 1.17 0.31
N LEU A 197 10.77 2.30 -0.36
CA LEU A 197 11.25 2.29 -1.75
C LEU A 197 12.60 1.59 -1.87
N VAL A 198 13.56 1.90 -0.98
CA VAL A 198 14.86 1.23 -0.95
C VAL A 198 14.71 -0.27 -0.75
N ALA A 199 13.82 -0.70 0.15
CA ALA A 199 13.56 -2.13 0.38
C ALA A 199 13.00 -2.83 -0.86
N ILE A 200 12.05 -2.21 -1.57
CA ILE A 200 11.46 -2.77 -2.80
C ILE A 200 12.49 -2.79 -3.94
N ILE A 201 13.26 -1.72 -4.11
CA ILE A 201 14.33 -1.64 -5.12
C ILE A 201 15.38 -2.73 -4.87
N TRP A 202 15.81 -2.88 -3.61
CA TRP A 202 16.76 -3.92 -3.22
C TRP A 202 16.22 -5.33 -3.49
N TYR A 203 14.95 -5.57 -3.13
CA TYR A 203 14.30 -6.85 -3.40
C TYR A 203 14.18 -7.12 -4.91
N ALA A 204 13.78 -6.13 -5.70
CA ALA A 204 13.67 -6.25 -7.15
C ALA A 204 15.04 -6.52 -7.78
N TYR A 205 16.09 -5.83 -7.33
CA TYR A 205 17.47 -6.08 -7.77
C TYR A 205 17.87 -7.54 -7.53
N PHE A 206 17.65 -8.06 -6.32
CA PHE A 206 17.96 -9.46 -6.00
C PHE A 206 17.13 -10.46 -6.82
N THR A 207 15.88 -10.10 -7.12
CA THR A 207 14.97 -10.97 -7.88
C THR A 207 15.36 -11.05 -9.36
N TYR A 208 15.78 -9.94 -9.97
CA TYR A 208 16.12 -9.88 -11.40
C TYR A 208 17.63 -9.84 -11.69
N GLN A 209 18.48 -10.13 -10.69
CA GLN A 209 19.94 -10.12 -10.84
C GLN A 209 20.47 -11.05 -11.95
N SER A 210 19.71 -12.10 -12.29
CA SER A 210 20.06 -13.07 -13.33
C SER A 210 19.69 -12.62 -14.74
N VAL A 211 18.98 -11.50 -14.90
CA VAL A 211 18.56 -10.98 -16.19
C VAL A 211 19.64 -10.04 -16.73
N PRO A 212 20.30 -10.35 -17.87
CA PRO A 212 21.31 -9.48 -18.45
C PRO A 212 20.70 -8.13 -18.82
N TYR A 213 21.32 -7.03 -18.40
CA TYR A 213 20.86 -5.70 -18.78
C TYR A 213 21.04 -5.49 -20.29
N SER A 214 19.96 -5.14 -20.99
CA SER A 214 19.96 -4.71 -22.38
C SER A 214 19.26 -3.35 -22.47
N HIS A 215 19.75 -2.46 -23.33
CA HIS A 215 19.11 -1.15 -23.55
C HIS A 215 17.65 -1.27 -24.03
N GLY A 216 17.28 -2.42 -24.61
CA GLY A 216 15.91 -2.72 -25.05
C GLY A 216 14.94 -3.13 -23.93
N ILE A 217 15.42 -3.49 -22.73
CA ILE A 217 14.58 -4.01 -21.64
C ILE A 217 13.44 -3.07 -21.30
N TRP A 218 13.66 -1.74 -21.33
CA TRP A 218 12.61 -0.78 -20.99
C TRP A 218 11.39 -0.86 -21.93
N SER A 219 11.62 -1.16 -23.21
CA SER A 219 10.58 -1.23 -24.25
C SER A 219 9.97 -2.61 -24.41
N GLU A 220 10.51 -3.64 -23.76
CA GLU A 220 10.01 -5.00 -23.87
C GLU A 220 8.66 -5.14 -23.14
N MET A 221 7.65 -5.54 -23.91
CA MET A 221 6.32 -5.90 -23.42
C MET A 221 6.03 -7.34 -23.82
N GLY A 222 5.56 -8.14 -22.86
CA GLY A 222 5.28 -9.54 -23.12
C GLY A 222 5.11 -10.35 -21.84
N ALA A 223 4.66 -11.60 -22.01
CA ALA A 223 4.42 -12.53 -20.89
C ALA A 223 5.69 -12.81 -20.06
N ASN A 224 6.88 -12.78 -20.70
CA ASN A 224 8.16 -13.04 -20.04
C ASN A 224 8.95 -11.75 -19.72
N ALA A 225 8.33 -10.57 -19.85
CA ALA A 225 8.98 -9.27 -19.64
C ALA A 225 8.85 -8.76 -18.19
N ASP A 226 8.92 -9.66 -17.20
CA ASP A 226 8.71 -9.31 -15.79
C ASP A 226 9.74 -8.30 -15.27
N ALA A 227 11.00 -8.42 -15.69
CA ALA A 227 12.06 -7.46 -15.34
C ALA A 227 11.77 -6.06 -15.89
N ALA A 228 11.34 -5.97 -17.16
CA ALA A 228 10.95 -4.72 -17.81
C ALA A 228 9.75 -4.07 -17.11
N ARG A 229 8.76 -4.89 -16.72
CA ARG A 229 7.57 -4.44 -16.00
C ARG A 229 7.92 -3.93 -14.60
N ALA A 230 8.75 -4.67 -13.86
CA ALA A 230 9.21 -4.26 -12.54
C ALA A 230 10.01 -2.96 -12.58
N LEU A 231 10.87 -2.79 -13.59
CA LEU A 231 11.63 -1.56 -13.79
C LEU A 231 10.69 -0.35 -14.04
N ARG A 232 9.68 -0.51 -14.90
CA ARG A 232 8.67 0.53 -15.14
C ARG A 232 7.85 0.85 -13.89
N ALA A 233 7.46 -0.16 -13.12
CA ALA A 233 6.77 0.01 -11.84
C ALA A 233 7.60 0.79 -10.82
N LEU A 234 8.90 0.49 -10.70
CA LEU A 234 9.83 1.21 -9.83
C LEU A 234 9.99 2.68 -10.24
N VAL A 235 10.11 2.95 -11.54
CA VAL A 235 10.16 4.33 -12.05
C VAL A 235 8.85 5.07 -11.77
N ALA A 236 7.70 4.42 -11.94
CA ALA A 236 6.39 5.01 -11.61
C ALA A 236 6.26 5.34 -10.11
N ALA A 237 6.68 4.43 -9.23
CA ALA A 237 6.67 4.65 -7.78
C ALA A 237 7.64 5.78 -7.37
N THR A 238 8.88 5.75 -7.85
CA THR A 238 9.91 6.75 -7.49
C THR A 238 9.59 8.14 -8.05
N SER A 239 9.08 8.23 -9.27
CA SER A 239 8.62 9.50 -9.85
C SER A 239 7.42 10.06 -9.07
N THR A 240 6.46 9.22 -8.69
CA THR A 240 5.32 9.64 -7.86
C THR A 240 5.80 10.15 -6.51
N PHE A 241 6.74 9.46 -5.85
CA PHE A 241 7.35 9.93 -4.60
C PHE A 241 8.05 11.28 -4.76
N ALA A 242 8.84 11.47 -5.82
CA ALA A 242 9.54 12.71 -6.09
C ALA A 242 8.56 13.88 -6.34
N ILE A 243 7.53 13.65 -7.16
CA ILE A 243 6.49 14.64 -7.47
C ILE A 243 5.72 15.00 -6.20
N SER A 244 5.29 14.01 -5.41
CA SER A 244 4.59 14.26 -4.15
C SER A 244 5.47 15.02 -3.16
N SER A 245 6.72 14.60 -2.97
CA SER A 245 7.67 15.27 -2.06
C SER A 245 7.95 16.71 -2.47
N PHE A 246 8.09 16.95 -3.78
CA PHE A 246 8.26 18.29 -4.33
C PHE A 246 7.00 19.15 -4.12
N ALA A 247 5.81 18.61 -4.37
CA ALA A 247 4.55 19.31 -4.11
C ALA A 247 4.40 19.66 -2.62
N ILE A 248 4.72 18.73 -1.73
CA ILE A 248 4.72 18.96 -0.28
C ILE A 248 5.67 20.10 0.10
N TRP A 249 6.88 20.11 -0.47
CA TRP A 249 7.86 21.17 -0.22
C TRP A 249 7.37 22.53 -0.73
N LEU A 250 6.78 22.58 -1.93
CA LEU A 250 6.26 23.81 -2.54
C LEU A 250 5.10 24.42 -1.74
N PHE A 251 4.20 23.57 -1.22
CA PHE A 251 3.02 24.00 -0.47
C PHE A 251 3.23 24.01 1.04
N ALA A 252 4.46 23.78 1.53
CA ALA A 252 4.76 23.88 2.95
C ALA A 252 4.64 25.33 3.42
N PRO A 253 3.85 25.64 4.47
CA PRO A 253 3.71 27.00 4.96
C PRO A 253 5.07 27.51 5.46
N GLN A 254 5.56 28.59 4.87
CA GLN A 254 6.80 29.24 5.33
C GLN A 254 6.55 29.81 6.73
N LYS A 255 7.44 29.49 7.69
CA LYS A 255 7.37 30.06 9.04
C LYS A 255 7.50 31.59 8.90
N PRO A 256 6.61 32.39 9.52
CA PRO A 256 6.77 33.84 9.48
C PRO A 256 8.10 34.19 10.15
N VAL A 257 8.96 34.92 9.43
CA VAL A 257 10.20 35.47 9.96
C VAL A 257 9.79 36.43 11.08
N ARG A 258 10.12 36.06 12.33
CA ARG A 258 9.91 36.94 13.48
C ARG A 258 10.95 38.06 13.36
N ILE A 259 10.52 39.23 12.92
CA ILE A 259 11.34 40.44 13.00
C ILE A 259 11.34 40.82 14.48
N GLU A 260 12.46 40.57 15.16
CA GLU A 260 12.71 41.13 16.48
C GLU A 260 13.11 42.60 16.27
N ASN A 261 12.27 43.51 16.79
CA ASN A 261 12.54 44.95 16.85
C ASN A 261 13.39 45.28 18.08
#